data_AF-A0A3D1DDK1-F1
#
_entry.id   AF-A0A3D1DDK1-F1
#
_cell.length_a   1.000
_cell.length_b   1.000
_cell.length_c   1.000
_cell.angle_alpha   90.00
_cell.angle_beta   90.00
_cell.angle_gamma   90.00
#
_symmetry.space_group_name_H-M   'P 1'
#
loop_
_entity.id
_entity.type
_entity.pdbx_description
1 polymer ?
#
loop_
_entity_poly.entity_id
_entity_poly.type
_entity_poly.pdbx_seq_one_letter_code
_entity_poly.pdbx_strand_id
1 'polypeptide(L)'
;MLLRIPLHIPRYWRNRVTRRGRVDFRSKGRLMAWTAAFRTWSLPGSIVLIAMVSVGEVGVHAENSPGSFRVQPQHARLVGNLARLQLQVTGTDERGRSLDFTRDVSYSVSDGGVASVSKTGAVVPLASGTGKILVRHGTRSVEIPVTVSDFLPRAEVSFTRDVMPVLSRSGCNQGTCHGAQFGKGGFKLSLLGFAPERDYAPIVRDELRRRVSLLKPEDSLILNKAMLEIGHGGGRRFRHGSYDHQVLVAWLSAGVPAPVADDPVVVGLALEPKERNYLVDQGQQLRVVARYSDKTMRDVTRTARYDALNEGVATVTEDGYITAVGKGQAAVMVRYGGQAKVSLVTSPFRDNVDLAGFQPNNFIDEHVMARWKRLGTRPSTPCTDAEFIRRAYLDSIGTLPTTGKVEAFLKSTRPDKRDQLVDELLGLTGDPKRDLHVGSWSAYWALKWGDLLRNNRKQTGVGGMWSLSNWIRRSLRENMPVDQFVREIITARGSTLKNGPANFFRISRKPTDLAETTAQVFLGVRIQCARCHHHPYEV
;
A
#
# COMPACT_ATOMS: atom_id res chain seq x y z
N MET A 1 -22.53 20.06 -6.31
CA MET A 1 -23.33 20.40 -5.10
C MET A 1 -23.84 19.09 -4.50
N LEU A 2 -23.70 18.93 -3.17
CA LEU A 2 -24.10 17.80 -2.31
C LEU A 2 -23.25 16.52 -2.38
N LEU A 3 -22.73 16.14 -1.20
CA LEU A 3 -22.39 14.76 -0.83
C LEU A 3 -23.55 13.85 -1.21
N ARG A 4 -23.44 13.11 -2.29
CA ARG A 4 -24.37 12.04 -2.64
C ARG A 4 -23.55 10.81 -2.98
N ILE A 5 -23.51 9.93 -2.00
CA ILE A 5 -22.84 8.63 -2.05
C ILE A 5 -23.54 7.78 -3.12
N PRO A 6 -22.79 7.16 -4.02
CA PRO A 6 -23.03 5.77 -4.31
C PRO A 6 -21.77 4.98 -3.96
N LEU A 7 -21.87 4.19 -2.89
CA LEU A 7 -20.94 3.11 -2.62
C LEU A 7 -21.01 2.14 -3.81
N HIS A 8 -19.91 2.01 -4.53
CA HIS A 8 -19.81 1.16 -5.72
C HIS A 8 -19.16 -0.18 -5.37
N ILE A 9 -19.89 -1.32 -5.47
CA ILE A 9 -19.34 -2.70 -5.50
C ILE A 9 -20.34 -3.66 -6.23
N PRO A 10 -19.96 -4.78 -6.89
CA PRO A 10 -19.51 -4.87 -8.28
C PRO A 10 -20.31 -5.84 -9.21
N ARG A 11 -20.03 -5.67 -10.51
CA ARG A 11 -20.28 -6.50 -11.72
C ARG A 11 -20.82 -7.93 -11.58
N TYR A 12 -21.85 -8.23 -12.39
CA TYR A 12 -22.05 -9.54 -13.03
C TYR A 12 -22.67 -9.41 -14.44
N TRP A 13 -22.11 -10.17 -15.39
CA TRP A 13 -22.61 -10.59 -16.70
C TRP A 13 -22.48 -9.72 -17.99
N ARG A 14 -21.61 -10.29 -18.86
CA ARG A 14 -21.77 -10.62 -20.30
C ARG A 14 -21.51 -9.55 -21.39
N ASN A 15 -20.35 -9.75 -22.04
CA ASN A 15 -20.09 -9.37 -23.43
C ASN A 15 -21.03 -10.12 -24.40
N ARG A 16 -21.61 -9.41 -25.37
CA ARG A 16 -21.80 -9.92 -26.73
C ARG A 16 -22.14 -8.79 -27.73
N VAL A 17 -21.42 -8.84 -28.85
CA VAL A 17 -21.85 -8.45 -30.22
C VAL A 17 -21.50 -7.04 -30.75
N THR A 18 -20.37 -7.03 -31.47
CA THR A 18 -20.07 -6.57 -32.84
C THR A 18 -20.46 -5.19 -33.42
N ARG A 19 -19.42 -4.64 -34.09
CA ARG A 19 -19.35 -4.01 -35.43
C ARG A 19 -19.74 -2.52 -35.63
N ARG A 20 -18.68 -1.79 -35.99
CA ARG A 20 -18.50 -0.83 -37.11
C ARG A 20 -19.47 0.35 -37.25
N GLY A 21 -18.89 1.55 -37.18
CA GLY A 21 -19.38 2.75 -37.85
C GLY A 21 -18.48 3.96 -37.57
N ARG A 22 -17.58 4.27 -38.51
CA ARG A 22 -16.85 5.55 -38.57
C ARG A 22 -17.85 6.65 -38.94
N VAL A 23 -17.80 7.79 -38.26
CA VAL A 23 -18.09 9.09 -38.88
C VAL A 23 -17.07 10.10 -38.35
N ASP A 24 -16.38 10.72 -39.29
CA ASP A 24 -15.39 11.79 -39.16
C ASP A 24 -16.15 13.11 -39.30
N PHE A 25 -15.89 14.12 -38.45
CA PHE A 25 -16.09 15.51 -38.85
C PHE A 25 -15.17 16.46 -38.06
N ARG A 26 -14.46 17.24 -38.87
CA ARG A 26 -13.46 18.26 -38.53
C ARG A 26 -14.11 19.59 -38.15
N SER A 27 -13.48 20.21 -37.15
CA SER A 27 -12.95 21.60 -37.17
C SER A 27 -13.75 22.79 -36.63
N LYS A 28 -12.99 23.56 -35.83
CA LYS A 28 -12.77 25.02 -35.80
C LYS A 28 -13.73 25.92 -35.00
N GLY A 29 -13.11 26.76 -34.16
CA GLY A 29 -13.69 27.96 -33.55
C GLY A 29 -13.13 28.25 -32.14
N ARG A 30 -11.86 28.67 -32.00
CA ARG A 30 -11.36 30.06 -31.85
C ARG A 30 -11.65 30.73 -30.49
N LEU A 31 -10.55 31.18 -29.88
CA LEU A 31 -10.39 31.90 -28.61
C LEU A 31 -11.21 33.20 -28.52
N MET A 32 -11.61 33.54 -27.29
CA MET A 32 -11.64 34.93 -26.82
C MET A 32 -11.18 34.99 -25.36
N ALA A 33 -10.17 35.83 -25.13
CA ALA A 33 -9.60 36.17 -23.83
C ALA A 33 -10.39 37.32 -23.20
N TRP A 34 -10.50 37.32 -21.87
CA TRP A 34 -10.92 38.49 -21.10
C TRP A 34 -9.98 38.69 -19.91
N THR A 35 -9.35 39.86 -19.91
CA THR A 35 -8.54 40.47 -18.86
C THR A 35 -9.42 41.31 -17.93
N ALA A 36 -9.23 41.21 -16.62
CA ALA A 36 -9.58 42.24 -15.64
C ALA A 36 -8.70 42.02 -14.39
N ALA A 37 -7.67 42.84 -14.17
CA ALA A 37 -7.68 44.17 -13.55
C ALA A 37 -7.76 44.10 -12.01
N PHE A 38 -6.58 44.30 -11.40
CA PHE A 38 -6.31 44.46 -9.98
C PHE A 38 -6.99 45.71 -9.41
N ARG A 39 -7.50 45.61 -8.17
CA ARG A 39 -7.71 46.76 -7.28
C ARG A 39 -7.20 46.43 -5.89
N THR A 40 -6.19 47.19 -5.49
CA THR A 40 -5.50 47.23 -4.20
C THR A 40 -6.32 47.97 -3.16
N TRP A 41 -6.51 47.39 -1.98
CA TRP A 41 -6.86 48.11 -0.75
C TRP A 41 -5.79 47.86 0.31
N SER A 42 -5.20 48.95 0.77
CA SER A 42 -4.21 49.06 1.83
C SER A 42 -4.87 49.57 3.11
N LEU A 43 -4.51 49.06 4.29
CA LEU A 43 -4.34 49.77 5.56
C LEU A 43 -3.63 48.84 6.57
N PRO A 44 -2.94 49.38 7.60
CA PRO A 44 -1.75 48.79 8.19
C PRO A 44 -2.00 48.14 9.56
N GLY A 45 -1.18 47.17 9.94
CA GLY A 45 -1.20 46.54 11.26
C GLY A 45 0.16 45.91 11.58
N SER A 46 0.85 46.53 12.53
CA SER A 46 2.20 46.23 13.01
C SER A 46 2.45 44.76 13.30
N ILE A 47 3.51 44.18 12.72
CA ILE A 47 4.06 42.88 13.12
C ILE A 47 5.45 43.10 13.69
N VAL A 48 5.60 42.68 14.94
CA VAL A 48 6.82 42.62 15.73
C VAL A 48 7.82 41.67 15.06
N LEU A 49 9.01 42.19 14.74
CA LEU A 49 10.16 41.41 14.27
C LEU A 49 10.73 40.59 15.44
N ILE A 50 10.56 39.27 15.39
CA ILE A 50 11.41 38.33 16.12
C ILE A 50 12.41 37.77 15.11
N ALA A 51 13.66 38.22 15.21
CA ALA A 51 14.76 37.70 14.43
C ALA A 51 15.15 36.31 14.97
N MET A 52 14.65 35.25 14.33
CA MET A 52 15.25 33.92 14.41
C MET A 52 16.33 33.81 13.34
N VAL A 53 17.59 33.74 13.76
CA VAL A 53 18.70 33.34 12.89
C VAL A 53 18.54 31.85 12.60
N SER A 54 17.89 31.54 11.48
CA SER A 54 17.95 30.21 10.88
C SER A 54 19.24 30.12 10.05
N VAL A 55 20.17 29.27 10.49
CA VAL A 55 21.26 28.81 9.63
C VAL A 55 20.61 27.92 8.57
N GLY A 56 20.24 28.52 7.44
CA GLY A 56 19.80 27.79 6.27
C GLY A 56 20.99 27.03 5.69
N GLU A 57 20.94 25.70 5.73
CA GLU A 57 21.70 24.90 4.78
C GLU A 57 21.28 25.35 3.38
N VAL A 58 22.20 26.01 2.68
CA VAL A 58 22.08 26.25 1.26
C VAL A 58 22.10 24.88 0.59
N GLY A 59 20.90 24.35 0.35
CA GLY A 59 20.71 23.23 -0.55
C GLY A 59 21.21 23.68 -1.92
N VAL A 60 22.44 23.27 -2.26
CA VAL A 60 22.93 23.36 -3.63
C VAL A 60 21.99 22.50 -4.47
N HIS A 61 21.08 23.15 -5.18
CA HIS A 61 20.36 22.56 -6.28
C HIS A 61 21.40 22.09 -7.30
N ALA A 62 21.71 20.79 -7.27
CA ALA A 62 22.46 20.17 -8.35
C ALA A 62 21.65 20.36 -9.64
N GLU A 63 22.18 21.19 -10.54
CA GLU A 63 21.59 21.43 -11.85
C GLU A 63 21.38 20.09 -12.58
N ASN A 64 20.11 19.77 -12.86
CA ASN A 64 19.72 18.64 -13.68
C ASN A 64 20.05 18.96 -15.15
N SER A 65 21.29 18.70 -15.54
CA SER A 65 21.67 18.69 -16.95
C SER A 65 21.08 17.45 -17.63
N PRO A 66 20.46 17.55 -18.81
CA PRO A 66 19.98 16.40 -19.58
C PRO A 66 21.06 15.31 -19.70
N GLY A 67 20.73 14.09 -19.25
CA GLY A 67 21.61 12.92 -19.24
C GLY A 67 22.54 12.75 -18.03
N SER A 68 22.51 13.62 -17.01
CA SER A 68 23.28 13.38 -15.77
C SER A 68 22.62 12.28 -14.93
N PHE A 69 23.40 11.34 -14.42
CA PHE A 69 22.89 10.32 -13.50
C PHE A 69 23.34 10.59 -12.07
N ARG A 70 22.46 10.27 -11.11
CA ARG A 70 22.68 10.38 -9.67
C ARG A 70 22.88 8.99 -9.10
N VAL A 71 23.90 8.85 -8.26
CA VAL A 71 24.14 7.64 -7.47
C VAL A 71 23.64 7.87 -6.05
N GLN A 72 22.87 6.92 -5.52
CA GLN A 72 22.38 6.92 -4.15
C GLN A 72 22.71 5.59 -3.45
N PRO A 73 23.10 5.60 -2.16
CA PRO A 73 23.48 6.79 -1.39
C PRO A 73 24.75 7.47 -1.93
N GLN A 74 24.96 8.73 -1.55
CA GLN A 74 26.17 9.49 -1.92
C GLN A 74 27.42 9.06 -1.14
N HIS A 75 27.25 8.28 -0.06
CA HIS A 75 28.33 7.66 0.70
C HIS A 75 27.89 6.25 1.09
N ALA A 76 28.63 5.23 0.64
CA ALA A 76 28.39 3.84 1.03
C ALA A 76 29.05 3.56 2.39
N ARG A 77 28.25 3.45 3.45
CA ARG A 77 28.73 3.12 4.81
C ARG A 77 28.26 1.71 5.18
N LEU A 78 29.21 0.84 5.49
CA LEU A 78 28.96 -0.54 5.91
C LEU A 78 29.61 -0.77 7.29
N VAL A 79 28.88 -1.42 8.20
CA VAL A 79 29.32 -1.71 9.57
C VAL A 79 29.16 -3.20 9.84
N GLY A 80 30.26 -3.90 10.02
CA GLY A 80 30.28 -5.34 10.25
C GLY A 80 30.36 -6.19 8.98
N ASN A 81 30.79 -7.44 9.14
CA ASN A 81 30.99 -8.42 8.05
C ASN A 81 29.70 -8.72 7.25
N LEU A 82 28.55 -8.67 7.91
CA LEU A 82 27.25 -9.01 7.33
C LEU A 82 26.51 -7.81 6.75
N ALA A 83 27.08 -6.60 6.82
CA ALA A 83 26.46 -5.41 6.23
C ALA A 83 26.17 -5.59 4.75
N ARG A 84 25.02 -5.11 4.29
CA ARG A 84 24.64 -5.06 2.88
C ARG A 84 24.18 -3.66 2.56
N LEU A 85 24.48 -3.20 1.36
CA LEU A 85 24.04 -1.90 0.86
C LEU A 85 23.68 -2.01 -0.61
N GLN A 86 22.59 -1.38 -1.02
CA GLN A 86 22.18 -1.32 -2.42
C GLN A 86 22.45 0.08 -2.97
N LEU A 87 23.27 0.16 -4.01
CA LEU A 87 23.37 1.37 -4.83
C LEU A 87 22.17 1.46 -5.76
N GLN A 88 21.71 2.67 -5.99
CA GLN A 88 20.77 3.01 -7.05
C GLN A 88 21.40 4.06 -7.95
N VAL A 89 21.26 3.88 -9.25
CA VAL A 89 21.70 4.85 -10.23
C VAL A 89 20.48 5.31 -11.01
N THR A 90 20.16 6.59 -10.89
CA THR A 90 18.97 7.18 -11.50
C THR A 90 19.39 8.31 -12.42
N GLY A 91 18.98 8.27 -13.67
CA GLY A 91 19.13 9.39 -14.60
C GLY A 91 17.77 9.89 -15.07
N THR A 92 17.78 10.92 -15.91
CA THR A 92 16.58 11.48 -16.53
C THR A 92 16.68 11.39 -18.05
N ASP A 93 15.57 11.04 -18.69
CA ASP A 93 15.46 11.12 -20.15
C ASP A 93 15.20 12.56 -20.62
N GLU A 94 15.17 12.76 -21.94
CA GLU A 94 14.91 14.06 -22.58
C GLU A 94 13.55 14.68 -22.22
N ARG A 95 12.60 13.87 -21.74
CA ARG A 95 11.27 14.30 -21.28
C ARG A 95 11.22 14.51 -19.77
N GLY A 96 12.36 14.45 -19.08
CA GLY A 96 12.47 14.58 -17.63
C GLY A 96 11.96 13.36 -16.85
N ARG A 97 11.67 12.23 -17.52
CA ARG A 97 11.27 11.00 -16.85
C ARG A 97 12.49 10.36 -16.23
N SER A 98 12.34 9.95 -14.98
CA SER A 98 13.38 9.22 -14.26
C SER A 98 13.56 7.84 -14.89
N LEU A 99 14.79 7.43 -15.19
CA LEU A 99 15.21 6.07 -15.60
C LEU A 99 16.17 5.44 -14.59
N ASP A 100 16.07 4.12 -14.39
CA ASP A 100 16.98 3.36 -13.54
C ASP A 100 18.11 2.83 -14.42
N PHE A 101 19.35 3.14 -14.06
CA PHE A 101 20.57 2.68 -14.73
C PHE A 101 21.40 1.76 -13.82
N THR A 102 20.87 1.34 -12.68
CA THR A 102 21.61 0.59 -11.64
C THR A 102 22.23 -0.68 -12.20
N ARG A 103 21.58 -1.32 -13.17
CA ARG A 103 22.07 -2.54 -13.83
C ARG A 103 22.76 -2.29 -15.18
N ASP A 104 22.73 -1.05 -15.65
CA ASP A 104 23.25 -0.64 -16.97
C ASP A 104 24.62 0.07 -16.86
N VAL A 105 25.03 0.43 -15.64
CA VAL A 105 26.34 1.02 -15.36
C VAL A 105 27.40 -0.04 -15.06
N SER A 106 28.67 0.34 -15.18
CA SER A 106 29.79 -0.43 -14.63
C SER A 106 30.23 0.13 -13.28
N TYR A 107 30.48 -0.77 -12.33
CA TYR A 107 31.02 -0.44 -11.01
C TYR A 107 32.48 -0.88 -10.89
N SER A 108 33.29 -0.07 -10.24
CA SER A 108 34.65 -0.42 -9.82
C SER A 108 34.97 0.23 -8.48
N VAL A 109 35.88 -0.36 -7.70
CA VAL A 109 36.30 0.19 -6.40
C VAL A 109 37.77 0.57 -6.52
N SER A 110 38.10 1.84 -6.24
CA SER A 110 39.49 2.29 -6.20
C SER A 110 40.15 1.77 -4.92
N ASP A 111 41.39 1.30 -5.03
CA ASP A 111 42.23 0.78 -3.96
C ASP A 111 41.64 -0.42 -3.17
N GLY A 112 42.08 -1.62 -3.58
CA GLY A 112 42.58 -2.61 -2.62
C GLY A 112 41.62 -3.33 -1.67
N GLY A 113 40.34 -3.50 -2.02
CA GLY A 113 39.53 -4.57 -1.41
C GLY A 113 38.88 -4.25 -0.06
N VAL A 114 38.51 -2.99 0.22
CA VAL A 114 37.64 -2.68 1.38
C VAL A 114 36.21 -3.18 1.18
N ALA A 115 35.71 -3.17 -0.06
CA ALA A 115 34.38 -3.64 -0.43
C ALA A 115 34.36 -4.13 -1.89
N SER A 116 33.34 -4.94 -2.23
CA SER A 116 33.02 -5.30 -3.62
C SER A 116 31.65 -4.75 -4.00
N VAL A 117 31.46 -4.49 -5.30
CA VAL A 117 30.18 -4.04 -5.87
C VAL A 117 29.79 -4.98 -7.01
N SER A 118 28.58 -5.54 -6.95
CA SER A 118 28.05 -6.41 -8.01
C SER A 118 27.56 -5.60 -9.21
N LYS A 119 27.28 -6.28 -10.34
CA LYS A 119 26.58 -5.69 -11.50
C LYS A 119 25.16 -5.21 -11.18
N THR A 120 24.57 -5.66 -10.07
CA THR A 120 23.26 -5.20 -9.61
C THR A 120 23.35 -4.01 -8.67
N GLY A 121 24.55 -3.47 -8.40
CA GLY A 121 24.77 -2.37 -7.46
C GLY A 121 24.81 -2.80 -6.00
N ALA A 122 24.86 -4.10 -5.70
CA ALA A 122 24.96 -4.58 -4.33
C ALA A 122 26.40 -4.46 -3.81
N VAL A 123 26.57 -3.76 -2.69
CA VAL A 123 27.86 -3.54 -2.03
C VAL A 123 28.01 -4.49 -0.83
N VAL A 124 29.14 -5.18 -0.77
CA VAL A 124 29.49 -6.14 0.29
C VAL A 124 30.85 -5.77 0.87
N PRO A 125 31.02 -5.75 2.21
CA PRO A 125 32.29 -5.42 2.84
C PRO A 125 33.29 -6.57 2.68
N LEU A 126 34.57 -6.23 2.58
CA LEU A 126 35.68 -7.18 2.44
C LEU A 126 36.76 -6.96 3.51
N ALA A 127 37.00 -5.71 3.92
CA ALA A 127 37.91 -5.35 5.00
C ALA A 127 37.56 -3.96 5.55
N SER A 128 37.89 -3.69 6.82
CA SER A 128 37.76 -2.34 7.40
C SER A 128 38.67 -1.35 6.68
N GLY A 129 38.15 -0.15 6.39
CA GLY A 129 38.90 0.89 5.70
C GLY A 129 38.01 1.87 4.93
N THR A 130 38.67 2.75 4.18
CA THR A 130 38.02 3.71 3.29
C THR A 130 38.49 3.50 1.86
N GLY A 131 37.62 3.81 0.91
CA GLY A 131 37.91 3.74 -0.52
C GLY A 131 36.90 4.55 -1.31
N LYS A 132 36.86 4.36 -2.63
CA LYS A 132 35.84 4.99 -3.48
C LYS A 132 35.23 3.98 -4.44
N ILE A 133 33.94 4.13 -4.72
CA ILE A 133 33.23 3.39 -5.75
C ILE A 133 33.07 4.32 -6.94
N LEU A 134 33.63 3.92 -8.07
CA LEU A 134 33.52 4.59 -9.35
C LEU A 134 32.41 3.93 -10.16
N VAL A 135 31.38 4.72 -10.48
CA VAL A 135 30.22 4.34 -11.28
C VAL A 135 30.34 4.99 -12.66
N ARG A 136 30.33 4.20 -13.74
CA ARG A 136 30.43 4.70 -15.12
C ARG A 136 29.25 4.30 -15.97
N HIS A 137 28.75 5.25 -16.76
CA HIS A 137 27.73 5.03 -17.79
C HIS A 137 28.14 5.79 -19.05
N GLY A 138 28.56 5.06 -20.09
CA GLY A 138 29.16 5.66 -21.28
C GLY A 138 30.42 6.46 -20.92
N THR A 139 30.48 7.73 -21.34
CA THR A 139 31.60 8.65 -21.08
C THR A 139 31.52 9.35 -19.72
N ARG A 140 30.41 9.19 -18.99
CA ARG A 140 30.15 9.88 -17.72
C ARG A 140 30.51 8.98 -16.55
N SER A 141 31.04 9.59 -15.48
CA SER A 141 31.41 8.88 -14.27
C SER A 141 31.12 9.67 -13.00
N VAL A 142 30.75 8.97 -11.93
CA VAL A 142 30.56 9.53 -10.59
C VAL A 142 31.35 8.68 -9.61
N GLU A 143 32.15 9.32 -8.76
CA GLU A 143 32.80 8.67 -7.62
C GLU A 143 31.99 8.94 -6.35
N ILE A 144 31.77 7.89 -5.56
CA ILE A 144 31.23 8.02 -4.20
C ILE A 144 32.18 7.40 -3.18
N PRO A 145 32.38 7.99 -1.99
CA PRO A 145 33.15 7.36 -0.93
C PRO A 145 32.49 6.06 -0.45
N VAL A 146 33.33 5.08 -0.09
CA VAL A 146 32.93 3.88 0.66
C VAL A 146 33.74 3.79 1.95
N THR A 147 33.05 3.44 3.04
CA THR A 147 33.67 3.22 4.34
C THR A 147 33.12 1.93 4.93
N VAL A 148 34.03 1.05 5.34
CA VAL A 148 33.74 -0.18 6.06
C VAL A 148 34.35 -0.07 7.44
N SER A 149 33.54 -0.22 8.49
CA SER A 149 34.01 -0.35 9.87
C SER A 149 33.66 -1.74 10.42
N ASP A 150 34.39 -2.13 11.47
CA ASP A 150 34.08 -3.32 12.28
C ASP A 150 34.02 -4.62 11.47
N PHE A 151 34.84 -4.74 10.43
CA PHE A 151 35.07 -6.01 9.75
C PHE A 151 36.00 -6.88 10.63
N LEU A 152 35.42 -7.81 11.36
CA LEU A 152 36.10 -8.59 12.39
C LEU A 152 36.51 -9.98 11.88
N PRO A 153 37.49 -10.65 12.52
CA PRO A 153 37.82 -12.05 12.21
C PRO A 153 36.63 -13.01 12.39
N ARG A 154 35.72 -12.69 13.31
CA ARG A 154 34.43 -13.38 13.50
C ARG A 154 33.31 -12.35 13.44
N ALA A 155 32.35 -12.58 12.57
CA ALA A 155 31.21 -11.69 12.42
C ALA A 155 30.39 -11.64 13.72
N GLU A 156 30.05 -10.44 14.17
CA GLU A 156 29.03 -10.24 15.19
C GLU A 156 27.64 -10.45 14.60
N VAL A 157 26.85 -11.34 15.21
CA VAL A 157 25.52 -11.70 14.71
C VAL A 157 24.50 -11.60 15.84
N SER A 158 23.45 -10.81 15.62
CA SER A 158 22.29 -10.76 16.51
C SER A 158 21.19 -11.65 15.96
N PHE A 159 20.56 -12.42 16.84
CA PHE A 159 19.40 -13.23 16.48
C PHE A 159 18.26 -12.36 15.96
N THR A 160 17.95 -11.27 16.65
CA THR A 160 16.85 -10.36 16.32
C THR A 160 17.11 -9.61 15.02
N ARG A 161 18.32 -9.08 14.85
CA ARG A 161 18.66 -8.16 13.77
C ARG A 161 19.11 -8.84 12.49
N ASP A 162 19.77 -9.99 12.59
CA ASP A 162 20.43 -10.63 11.45
C ASP A 162 19.77 -11.97 11.10
N VAL A 163 19.54 -12.85 12.09
CA VAL A 163 18.93 -14.19 11.85
C VAL A 163 17.44 -14.11 11.54
N MET A 164 16.66 -13.38 12.34
CA MET A 164 15.20 -13.34 12.16
C MET A 164 14.79 -12.81 10.77
N PRO A 165 15.38 -11.73 10.23
CA PRO A 165 15.07 -11.31 8.87
C PRO A 165 15.38 -12.35 7.80
N VAL A 166 16.45 -13.12 7.96
CA VAL A 166 16.78 -14.23 7.06
C VAL A 166 15.69 -15.31 7.11
N LEU A 167 15.22 -15.70 8.30
CA LEU A 167 14.13 -16.66 8.46
C LEU A 167 12.81 -16.12 7.86
N SER A 168 12.52 -14.83 8.05
CA SER A 168 11.33 -14.18 7.51
C SER A 168 11.32 -14.10 6.00
N ARG A 169 12.41 -13.62 5.41
CA ARG A 169 12.61 -13.50 3.97
C ARG A 169 12.58 -14.87 3.29
N SER A 170 13.21 -15.86 3.89
CA SER A 170 13.24 -17.25 3.42
C SER A 170 11.89 -17.97 3.56
N GLY A 171 10.89 -17.33 4.18
CA GLY A 171 9.55 -17.88 4.32
C GLY A 171 9.38 -18.92 5.44
N CYS A 172 10.37 -19.09 6.32
CA CYS A 172 10.35 -20.12 7.37
C CYS A 172 9.23 -19.90 8.39
N ASN A 173 8.99 -18.65 8.77
CA ASN A 173 8.00 -18.24 9.78
C ASN A 173 6.68 -17.72 9.17
N GLN A 174 6.32 -18.21 7.99
CA GLN A 174 5.07 -17.87 7.33
C GLN A 174 3.91 -18.74 7.82
N GLY A 175 2.68 -18.26 7.65
CA GLY A 175 1.47 -18.95 8.10
C GLY A 175 1.25 -20.33 7.46
N THR A 176 1.88 -20.59 6.31
CA THR A 176 1.89 -21.90 5.64
C THR A 176 3.00 -22.84 6.14
N CYS A 177 3.97 -22.33 6.91
CA CYS A 177 5.15 -23.03 7.41
C CYS A 177 5.20 -23.01 8.95
N HIS A 178 6.34 -22.68 9.57
CA HIS A 178 6.50 -22.73 11.02
C HIS A 178 5.79 -21.57 11.75
N GLY A 179 5.36 -20.52 11.03
CA GLY A 179 4.52 -19.44 11.55
C GLY A 179 3.03 -19.79 11.60
N ALA A 180 2.63 -21.01 11.21
CA ALA A 180 1.26 -21.49 11.37
C ALA A 180 0.84 -21.50 12.86
N GLN A 181 -0.47 -21.43 13.13
CA GLN A 181 -1.02 -21.40 14.51
C GLN A 181 -0.46 -22.51 15.41
N PHE A 182 -0.22 -23.70 14.86
CA PHE A 182 0.34 -24.87 15.56
C PHE A 182 1.77 -25.23 15.13
N GLY A 183 2.42 -24.39 14.32
CA GLY A 183 3.70 -24.72 13.68
C GLY A 183 3.61 -25.92 12.73
N LYS A 184 4.76 -26.51 12.42
CA LYS A 184 4.89 -27.72 11.58
C LYS A 184 5.98 -28.62 12.13
N GLY A 185 5.71 -29.93 12.22
CA GLY A 185 6.70 -30.94 12.62
C GLY A 185 7.32 -30.70 14.00
N GLY A 186 6.52 -30.28 14.98
CA GLY A 186 6.99 -29.95 16.33
C GLY A 186 7.79 -28.64 16.40
N PHE A 187 7.87 -27.86 15.32
CA PHE A 187 8.61 -26.61 15.26
C PHE A 187 7.66 -25.44 14.97
N LYS A 188 7.58 -24.50 15.91
CA LYS A 188 6.72 -23.31 15.83
C LYS A 188 7.55 -22.04 16.01
N LEU A 189 7.31 -21.09 15.11
CA LEU A 189 7.82 -19.74 15.15
C LEU A 189 6.65 -18.76 15.20
N SER A 190 6.91 -17.54 15.62
CA SER A 190 6.01 -16.41 15.55
C SER A 190 5.76 -16.05 14.09
N LEU A 191 4.51 -15.70 13.76
CA LEU A 191 4.16 -15.35 12.39
C LEU A 191 4.94 -14.10 11.96
N LEU A 192 5.60 -14.16 10.79
CA LEU A 192 6.46 -13.10 10.24
C LEU A 192 7.66 -12.70 11.11
N GLY A 193 7.97 -13.44 12.18
CA GLY A 193 9.09 -13.14 13.08
C GLY A 193 8.81 -11.98 14.02
N PHE A 194 7.54 -11.75 14.39
CA PHE A 194 7.12 -10.65 15.26
C PHE A 194 7.56 -10.78 16.73
N ALA A 195 8.01 -11.96 17.16
CA ALA A 195 8.43 -12.21 18.54
C ALA A 195 9.75 -13.01 18.61
N PRO A 196 10.90 -12.39 18.25
CA PRO A 196 12.21 -13.06 18.25
C PRO A 196 12.57 -13.72 19.59
N GLU A 197 12.17 -13.11 20.71
CA GLU A 197 12.35 -13.63 22.05
C GLU A 197 11.61 -14.96 22.29
N ARG A 198 10.48 -15.17 21.59
CA ARG A 198 9.72 -16.43 21.62
C ARG A 198 10.21 -17.44 20.59
N ASP A 199 10.89 -16.98 19.54
CA ASP A 199 11.35 -17.82 18.43
C ASP A 199 12.70 -18.49 18.70
N TYR A 200 13.50 -17.91 19.58
CA TYR A 200 14.82 -18.44 19.91
C TYR A 200 14.76 -19.83 20.57
N ALA A 201 13.91 -20.01 21.58
CA ALA A 201 13.83 -21.27 22.32
C ALA A 201 13.40 -22.47 21.44
N PRO A 202 12.38 -22.36 20.57
CA PRO A 202 12.05 -23.40 19.58
C PRO A 202 13.18 -23.80 18.64
N ILE A 203 14.11 -22.89 18.35
CA ILE A 203 15.27 -23.18 17.50
C ILE A 203 16.39 -23.85 18.30
N VAL A 204 16.72 -23.33 19.48
CA VAL A 204 17.96 -23.70 20.18
C VAL A 204 17.75 -24.72 21.29
N ARG A 205 16.60 -24.68 21.98
CA ARG A 205 16.37 -25.41 23.24
C ARG A 205 15.41 -26.59 23.09
N ASP A 206 14.37 -26.45 22.27
CA ASP A 206 13.31 -27.44 22.17
C ASP A 206 13.79 -28.81 21.65
N GLU A 207 13.09 -29.86 22.08
CA GLU A 207 13.30 -31.25 21.67
C GLU A 207 14.78 -31.68 21.73
N LEU A 208 15.37 -31.56 22.92
CA LEU A 208 16.75 -31.98 23.20
C LEU A 208 17.80 -31.23 22.36
N ARG A 209 17.53 -29.97 21.99
CA ARG A 209 18.41 -29.12 21.17
C ARG A 209 18.73 -29.71 19.78
N ARG A 210 17.87 -30.59 19.26
CA ARG A 210 18.13 -31.34 18.01
C ARG A 210 18.31 -30.49 16.74
N ARG A 211 17.99 -29.20 16.79
CA ARG A 211 17.99 -28.31 15.62
C ARG A 211 19.32 -27.61 15.37
N VAL A 212 20.15 -27.52 16.38
CA VAL A 212 21.42 -26.78 16.39
C VAL A 212 22.53 -27.69 16.89
N SER A 213 23.63 -27.76 16.15
CA SER A 213 24.87 -28.42 16.55
C SER A 213 25.93 -27.36 16.83
N LEU A 214 26.33 -27.21 18.10
CA LEU A 214 27.39 -26.26 18.49
C LEU A 214 28.79 -26.81 18.24
N LEU A 215 28.93 -28.14 18.15
CA LEU A 215 30.21 -28.79 17.84
C LEU A 215 30.53 -28.72 16.35
N LYS A 216 29.50 -28.85 15.50
CA LYS A 216 29.60 -28.77 14.04
C LYS A 216 28.45 -27.92 13.50
N PRO A 217 28.61 -26.59 13.44
CA PRO A 217 27.58 -25.67 12.95
C PRO A 217 26.91 -26.10 11.64
N GLU A 218 27.69 -26.53 10.65
CA GLU A 218 27.17 -26.97 9.33
C GLU A 218 26.27 -28.22 9.40
N ASP A 219 26.42 -29.07 10.43
CA ASP A 219 25.57 -30.25 10.62
C ASP A 219 24.21 -29.90 11.26
N SER A 220 23.99 -28.63 11.61
CA SER A 220 22.75 -28.19 12.25
C SER A 220 21.54 -28.49 11.37
N LEU A 221 20.54 -29.18 11.94
CA LEU A 221 19.32 -29.55 11.22
C LEU A 221 18.59 -28.34 10.64
N ILE A 222 18.62 -27.18 11.30
CA ILE A 222 18.02 -25.94 10.79
C ILE A 222 18.65 -25.50 9.45
N LEU A 223 19.97 -25.66 9.28
CA LEU A 223 20.66 -25.38 8.03
C LEU A 223 20.33 -26.44 6.98
N ASN A 224 20.51 -27.71 7.33
CA ASN A 224 20.33 -28.82 6.37
C ASN A 224 18.90 -28.93 5.84
N LYS A 225 17.88 -28.65 6.67
CA LYS A 225 16.48 -28.58 6.21
C LYS A 225 16.22 -27.37 5.32
N ALA A 226 16.82 -26.22 5.63
CA ALA A 226 16.65 -25.01 4.84
C ALA A 226 17.35 -25.09 3.47
N MET A 227 18.49 -25.77 3.37
CA MET A 227 19.19 -26.01 2.11
C MET A 227 18.64 -27.20 1.29
N LEU A 228 17.76 -28.00 1.90
CA LEU A 228 17.23 -29.26 1.37
C LEU A 228 18.29 -30.36 1.23
N GLU A 229 19.32 -30.35 2.07
CA GLU A 229 20.26 -31.47 2.23
C GLU A 229 19.60 -32.65 2.97
N ILE A 230 18.57 -32.34 3.78
CA ILE A 230 17.66 -33.32 4.37
C ILE A 230 16.24 -32.96 3.95
N GLY A 231 15.43 -33.98 3.63
CA GLY A 231 14.05 -33.80 3.16
C GLY A 231 13.23 -32.85 4.04
N HIS A 232 12.65 -31.82 3.44
CA HIS A 232 11.92 -30.77 4.12
C HIS A 232 10.68 -30.39 3.30
N GLY A 233 9.50 -30.47 3.92
CA GLY A 233 8.22 -30.18 3.24
C GLY A 233 8.06 -28.73 2.77
N GLY A 234 8.87 -27.81 3.28
CA GLY A 234 8.95 -26.44 2.76
C GLY A 234 9.78 -26.31 1.47
N GLY A 235 10.48 -27.36 1.05
CA GLY A 235 11.46 -27.28 -0.03
C GLY A 235 12.70 -26.47 0.37
N ARG A 236 13.54 -26.18 -0.63
CA ARG A 236 14.77 -25.40 -0.47
C ARG A 236 14.43 -23.93 -0.23
N ARG A 237 15.07 -23.32 0.76
CA ARG A 237 14.88 -21.92 1.18
C ARG A 237 16.07 -21.03 0.81
N PHE A 238 17.29 -21.55 0.88
CA PHE A 238 18.49 -20.89 0.38
C PHE A 238 19.54 -21.93 -0.02
N ARG A 239 20.65 -21.49 -0.61
CA ARG A 239 21.75 -22.34 -1.11
C ARG A 239 22.98 -22.19 -0.24
N HIS A 240 23.86 -23.20 -0.27
CA HIS A 240 25.19 -23.11 0.31
C HIS A 240 25.95 -21.89 -0.21
N GLY A 241 26.64 -21.17 0.68
CA GLY A 241 27.40 -19.97 0.36
C GLY A 241 26.55 -18.72 0.08
N SER A 242 25.22 -18.78 0.11
CA SER A 242 24.38 -17.59 0.02
C SER A 242 24.56 -16.70 1.24
N TYR A 243 24.12 -15.44 1.14
CA TYR A 243 24.07 -14.54 2.30
C TYR A 243 23.31 -15.15 3.49
N ASP A 244 22.16 -15.76 3.20
CA ASP A 244 21.26 -16.33 4.21
C ASP A 244 21.92 -17.51 4.93
N HIS A 245 22.67 -18.35 4.19
CA HIS A 245 23.51 -19.41 4.75
C HIS A 245 24.64 -18.84 5.62
N GLN A 246 25.38 -17.84 5.12
CA GLN A 246 26.48 -17.21 5.85
C GLN A 246 26.04 -16.60 7.19
N VAL A 247 24.88 -15.92 7.23
CA VAL A 247 24.32 -15.34 8.46
C VAL A 247 24.04 -16.43 9.49
N LEU A 248 23.38 -17.52 9.08
CA LEU A 248 23.04 -18.61 9.99
C LEU A 248 24.28 -19.36 10.47
N VAL A 249 25.25 -19.64 9.59
CA VAL A 249 26.52 -20.27 9.97
C VAL A 249 27.29 -19.38 10.95
N ALA A 250 27.34 -18.07 10.70
CA ALA A 250 28.00 -17.14 11.61
C ALA A 250 27.32 -17.11 12.99
N TRP A 251 25.99 -17.10 13.05
CA TRP A 251 25.24 -17.19 14.31
C TRP A 251 25.48 -18.50 15.06
N LEU A 252 25.47 -19.64 14.35
CA LEU A 252 25.73 -20.96 14.94
C LEU A 252 27.17 -21.06 15.46
N SER A 253 28.13 -20.57 14.69
CA SER A 253 29.56 -20.56 15.04
C SER A 253 29.88 -19.61 16.20
N ALA A 254 29.07 -18.57 16.39
CA ALA A 254 29.14 -17.67 17.54
C ALA A 254 28.56 -18.27 18.83
N GLY A 255 28.12 -19.54 18.82
CA GLY A 255 27.53 -20.20 19.97
C GLY A 255 26.06 -19.82 20.20
N VAL A 256 25.34 -19.50 19.12
CA VAL A 256 23.91 -19.13 19.10
C VAL A 256 23.55 -18.06 20.14
N PRO A 257 24.12 -16.85 20.06
CA PRO A 257 23.76 -15.78 20.99
C PRO A 257 22.25 -15.54 21.00
N ALA A 258 21.70 -15.42 22.22
CA ALA A 258 20.27 -15.19 22.45
C ALA A 258 19.87 -13.75 22.11
N PRO A 259 18.58 -13.48 21.85
CA PRO A 259 18.05 -12.13 21.76
C PRO A 259 18.39 -11.32 23.02
N VAL A 260 18.86 -10.09 22.83
CA VAL A 260 19.08 -9.14 23.93
C VAL A 260 17.83 -8.28 24.08
N ALA A 261 17.38 -8.04 25.30
CA ALA A 261 16.12 -7.32 25.56
C ALA A 261 16.13 -5.88 25.00
N ASP A 262 17.29 -5.22 25.05
CA ASP A 262 17.48 -3.84 24.59
C ASP A 262 18.04 -3.75 23.15
N ASP A 263 17.97 -4.85 22.38
CA ASP A 263 18.34 -4.80 20.96
C ASP A 263 17.50 -3.73 20.23
N PRO A 264 18.11 -2.85 19.41
CA PRO A 264 17.38 -1.86 18.64
C PRO A 264 16.31 -2.51 17.76
N VAL A 265 15.09 -1.99 17.84
CA VAL A 265 13.95 -2.47 17.05
C VAL A 265 13.68 -1.56 15.86
N VAL A 266 13.09 -2.11 14.80
CA VAL A 266 12.75 -1.33 13.60
C VAL A 266 11.53 -0.45 13.88
N VAL A 267 11.70 0.86 13.78
CA VAL A 267 10.64 1.86 14.00
C VAL A 267 10.15 2.49 12.69
N GLY A 268 10.75 2.16 11.55
CA GLY A 268 10.22 2.55 10.25
C GLY A 268 11.05 2.08 9.07
N LEU A 269 10.43 2.12 7.89
CA LEU A 269 11.07 1.83 6.61
C LEU A 269 11.00 3.04 5.67
N ALA A 270 12.09 3.30 4.96
CA ALA A 270 12.14 4.18 3.80
C ALA A 270 12.33 3.34 2.53
N LEU A 271 11.49 3.57 1.53
CA LEU A 271 11.54 2.92 0.22
C LEU A 271 11.84 3.97 -0.84
N GLU A 272 12.76 3.64 -1.73
CA GLU A 272 13.11 4.49 -2.87
C GLU A 272 13.11 3.64 -4.15
N PRO A 273 12.34 4.02 -5.19
CA PRO A 273 11.24 5.00 -5.17
C PRO A 273 9.98 4.48 -4.45
N LYS A 274 9.21 5.40 -3.84
CA LYS A 274 7.87 5.11 -3.26
C LYS A 274 6.79 4.95 -4.33
N GLU A 275 6.88 5.73 -5.40
CA GLU A 275 6.02 5.62 -6.57
C GLU A 275 6.80 6.06 -7.80
N ARG A 276 6.50 5.47 -8.95
CA ARG A 276 7.12 5.85 -10.23
C ARG A 276 6.22 5.48 -11.41
N ASN A 277 6.41 6.21 -12.51
CA ASN A 277 5.84 5.88 -13.80
C ASN A 277 6.86 5.10 -14.63
N TYR A 278 6.40 4.00 -15.23
CA TYR A 278 7.22 3.02 -15.92
C TYR A 278 6.74 2.86 -17.35
N LEU A 279 7.68 2.62 -18.26
CA LEU A 279 7.38 1.97 -19.53
C LEU A 279 7.23 0.46 -19.30
N VAL A 280 6.47 -0.20 -20.18
CA VAL A 280 6.44 -1.67 -20.20
C VAL A 280 7.86 -2.18 -20.48
N ASP A 281 8.23 -3.26 -19.82
CA ASP A 281 9.55 -3.89 -19.77
C ASP A 281 10.65 -3.05 -19.10
N GLN A 282 10.31 -1.87 -18.58
CA GLN A 282 11.25 -1.07 -17.80
C GLN A 282 11.44 -1.68 -16.40
N GLY A 283 12.71 -1.78 -15.99
CA GLY A 283 13.10 -2.21 -14.66
C GLY A 283 13.43 -1.08 -13.69
N GLN A 284 13.41 -1.39 -12.39
CA GLN A 284 13.78 -0.50 -11.31
C GLN A 284 14.34 -1.29 -10.13
N GLN A 285 15.56 -0.98 -9.70
CA GLN A 285 16.07 -1.48 -8.44
C GLN A 285 15.38 -0.72 -7.30
N LEU A 286 14.73 -1.40 -6.36
CA LEU A 286 14.32 -0.78 -5.10
C LEU A 286 15.50 -0.70 -4.13
N ARG A 287 15.45 0.30 -3.27
CA ARG A 287 16.28 0.39 -2.07
C ARG A 287 15.38 0.53 -0.85
N VAL A 288 15.68 -0.25 0.17
CA VAL A 288 14.92 -0.32 1.42
C VAL A 288 15.84 -0.02 2.58
N VAL A 289 15.55 1.03 3.34
CA VAL A 289 16.33 1.42 4.53
C VAL A 289 15.46 1.33 5.76
N ALA A 290 15.89 0.55 6.74
CA ALA A 290 15.28 0.46 8.05
C ALA A 290 15.85 1.54 8.98
N ARG A 291 14.96 2.22 9.72
CA ARG A 291 15.29 3.08 10.85
C ARG A 291 15.06 2.31 12.14
N TYR A 292 16.03 2.33 13.04
CA TYR A 292 15.99 1.64 14.32
C TYR A 292 15.71 2.62 15.48
N SER A 293 15.27 2.09 16.61
CA SER A 293 14.94 2.86 17.83
C SER A 293 16.12 3.63 18.40
N ASP A 294 17.35 3.16 18.16
CA ASP A 294 18.62 3.82 18.52
C ASP A 294 19.03 4.91 17.50
N LYS A 295 18.15 5.25 16.56
CA LYS A 295 18.36 6.20 15.45
C LYS A 295 19.34 5.72 14.39
N THR A 296 19.89 4.50 14.50
CA THR A 296 20.70 3.94 13.42
C THR A 296 19.84 3.62 12.20
N MET A 297 20.49 3.61 11.05
CA MET A 297 19.86 3.24 9.77
C MET A 297 20.65 2.11 9.14
N ARG A 298 19.94 1.12 8.59
CA ARG A 298 20.55 0.04 7.83
C ARG A 298 19.85 -0.13 6.51
N ASP A 299 20.63 -0.34 5.46
CA ASP A 299 20.09 -0.81 4.19
C ASP A 299 19.73 -2.29 4.36
N VAL A 300 18.45 -2.57 4.14
CA VAL A 300 17.83 -3.88 4.32
C VAL A 300 17.29 -4.39 3.00
N THR A 301 17.72 -3.83 1.87
CA THR A 301 17.24 -4.24 0.54
C THR A 301 17.42 -5.75 0.32
N ARG A 302 18.57 -6.29 0.77
CA ARG A 302 18.91 -7.72 0.67
C ARG A 302 18.18 -8.61 1.69
N THR A 303 17.58 -8.05 2.74
CA THR A 303 16.94 -8.84 3.83
C THR A 303 15.45 -8.58 3.93
N ALA A 304 14.92 -7.57 3.26
CA ALA A 304 13.51 -7.34 3.09
C ALA A 304 12.87 -8.42 2.23
N ARG A 305 11.57 -8.59 2.43
CA ARG A 305 10.70 -9.44 1.61
C ARG A 305 9.87 -8.57 0.68
N TYR A 306 9.71 -9.03 -0.56
CA TYR A 306 8.95 -8.36 -1.62
C TYR A 306 7.83 -9.26 -2.11
N ASP A 307 6.63 -8.70 -2.30
CA ASP A 307 5.51 -9.39 -2.95
C ASP A 307 4.82 -8.42 -3.93
N ALA A 308 4.66 -8.82 -5.20
CA ALA A 308 3.87 -8.07 -6.16
C ALA A 308 2.39 -8.43 -6.04
N LEU A 309 1.53 -7.43 -5.79
CA LEU A 309 0.09 -7.68 -5.58
C LEU A 309 -0.68 -7.87 -6.90
N ASN A 310 -0.07 -7.55 -8.04
CA ASN A 310 -0.61 -7.81 -9.36
C ASN A 310 0.53 -8.06 -10.37
N GLU A 311 0.92 -9.32 -10.51
CA GLU A 311 2.00 -9.75 -11.39
C GLU A 311 1.71 -9.55 -12.88
N GLY A 312 0.44 -9.33 -13.28
CA GLY A 312 0.09 -8.97 -14.65
C GLY A 312 0.47 -7.53 -15.04
N VAL A 313 0.89 -6.72 -14.06
CA VAL A 313 1.33 -5.32 -14.28
C VAL A 313 2.79 -5.14 -13.85
N ALA A 314 3.21 -5.73 -12.73
CA ALA A 314 4.58 -5.63 -12.24
C ALA A 314 5.03 -6.89 -11.53
N THR A 315 6.25 -7.33 -11.79
CA THR A 315 6.92 -8.40 -11.04
C THR A 315 8.04 -7.82 -10.17
N VAL A 316 8.49 -8.56 -9.15
CA VAL A 316 9.60 -8.15 -8.29
C VAL A 316 10.47 -9.36 -7.95
N THR A 317 11.78 -9.21 -8.02
CA THR A 317 12.75 -10.24 -7.63
C THR A 317 13.03 -10.21 -6.12
N GLU A 318 13.67 -11.26 -5.60
CA GLU A 318 14.02 -11.33 -4.19
C GLU A 318 15.01 -10.23 -3.75
N ASP A 319 15.86 -9.72 -4.65
CA ASP A 319 16.77 -8.59 -4.40
C ASP A 319 16.10 -7.23 -4.64
N GLY A 320 14.79 -7.18 -4.83
CA GLY A 320 14.01 -5.94 -4.90
C GLY A 320 14.03 -5.26 -6.26
N TYR A 321 14.31 -5.98 -7.35
CA TYR A 321 14.24 -5.43 -8.70
C TYR A 321 12.84 -5.62 -9.28
N ILE A 322 12.18 -4.50 -9.56
CA ILE A 322 10.85 -4.44 -10.16
C ILE A 322 10.99 -4.48 -11.67
N THR A 323 10.11 -5.20 -12.36
CA THR A 323 9.89 -5.07 -13.81
C THR A 323 8.42 -4.76 -14.08
N ALA A 324 8.14 -3.69 -14.82
CA ALA A 324 6.78 -3.37 -15.26
C ALA A 324 6.41 -4.21 -16.49
N VAL A 325 5.73 -5.34 -16.31
CA VAL A 325 5.39 -6.28 -17.39
C VAL A 325 4.10 -5.94 -18.14
N GLY A 326 3.30 -5.01 -17.62
CA GLY A 326 2.01 -4.65 -18.21
C GLY A 326 1.53 -3.24 -17.87
N LYS A 327 0.50 -2.79 -18.60
CA LYS A 327 -0.14 -1.48 -18.37
C LYS A 327 -1.13 -1.56 -17.21
N GLY A 328 -1.14 -0.53 -16.37
CA GLY A 328 -2.01 -0.41 -15.21
C GLY A 328 -1.27 0.13 -14.00
N GLN A 329 -1.76 -0.21 -12.82
CA GLN A 329 -1.05 0.03 -11.57
C GLN A 329 -0.98 -1.25 -10.73
N ALA A 330 0.21 -1.51 -10.20
CA ALA A 330 0.45 -2.55 -9.21
C ALA A 330 1.13 -1.95 -7.98
N ALA A 331 0.91 -2.62 -6.85
CA ALA A 331 1.63 -2.37 -5.62
C ALA A 331 2.67 -3.48 -5.42
N VAL A 332 3.92 -3.09 -5.17
CA VAL A 332 4.96 -3.98 -4.69
C VAL A 332 5.08 -3.76 -3.19
N MET A 333 4.66 -4.76 -2.42
CA MET A 333 4.71 -4.71 -0.97
C MET A 333 6.10 -5.12 -0.48
N VAL A 334 6.64 -4.33 0.44
CA VAL A 334 7.95 -4.55 1.07
C VAL A 334 7.73 -4.73 2.57
N ARG A 335 8.25 -5.82 3.14
CA ARG A 335 8.17 -6.09 4.59
C ARG A 335 9.54 -6.36 5.20
N TYR A 336 9.78 -5.80 6.37
CA TYR A 336 10.99 -6.01 7.15
C TYR A 336 10.78 -5.61 8.62
N GLY A 337 11.23 -6.43 9.57
CA GLY A 337 11.21 -6.08 11.00
C GLY A 337 9.84 -5.66 11.53
N GLY A 338 8.78 -6.33 11.06
CA GLY A 338 7.39 -6.02 11.40
C GLY A 338 6.78 -4.78 10.74
N GLN A 339 7.55 -4.05 9.94
CA GLN A 339 7.07 -2.93 9.15
C GLN A 339 6.66 -3.37 7.74
N ALA A 340 5.65 -2.71 7.17
CA ALA A 340 5.23 -2.88 5.78
C ALA A 340 5.13 -1.52 5.07
N LYS A 341 5.64 -1.44 3.83
CA LYS A 341 5.47 -0.29 2.94
C LYS A 341 5.19 -0.77 1.52
N VAL A 342 4.73 0.13 0.67
CA VAL A 342 4.40 -0.18 -0.73
C VAL A 342 5.18 0.74 -1.65
N SER A 343 5.77 0.16 -2.71
CA SER A 343 6.18 0.91 -3.90
C SER A 343 5.08 0.79 -4.97
N LEU A 344 4.57 1.92 -5.46
CA LEU A 344 3.54 1.94 -6.50
C LEU A 344 4.17 1.97 -7.89
N VAL A 345 3.90 0.90 -8.64
CA VAL A 345 4.33 0.73 -10.03
C VAL A 345 3.17 1.16 -10.94
N THR A 346 3.36 2.25 -11.68
CA THR A 346 2.34 2.75 -12.61
C THR A 346 2.88 2.71 -14.04
N SER A 347 2.25 1.93 -14.90
CA SER A 347 2.52 1.93 -16.34
C SER A 347 1.27 2.44 -17.05
N PRO A 348 1.24 3.71 -17.51
CA PRO A 348 0.03 4.31 -18.04
C PRO A 348 -0.40 3.64 -19.35
N PHE A 349 -1.70 3.61 -19.61
CA PHE A 349 -2.24 3.09 -20.86
C PHE A 349 -1.86 3.97 -22.06
N ARG A 350 -1.70 5.27 -21.82
CA ARG A 350 -1.33 6.32 -22.77
C ARG A 350 -0.52 7.41 -22.06
N ASP A 351 0.46 8.00 -22.73
CA ASP A 351 1.29 9.08 -22.16
C ASP A 351 0.49 10.34 -21.83
N ASN A 352 -0.50 10.66 -22.66
CA ASN A 352 -1.39 11.79 -22.46
C ASN A 352 -2.84 11.39 -22.74
N VAL A 353 -3.75 11.98 -21.98
CA VAL A 353 -5.18 11.82 -22.15
C VAL A 353 -5.83 13.19 -22.13
N ASP A 354 -6.56 13.49 -23.21
CA ASP A 354 -7.38 14.68 -23.27
C ASP A 354 -8.65 14.48 -22.41
N LEU A 355 -8.80 15.34 -21.41
CA LEU A 355 -9.95 15.41 -20.52
C LEU A 355 -10.61 16.79 -20.58
N ALA A 356 -10.34 17.63 -21.59
CA ALA A 356 -10.89 18.98 -21.69
C ALA A 356 -12.44 19.00 -21.67
N GLY A 357 -13.06 17.95 -22.19
CA GLY A 357 -14.53 17.77 -22.17
C GLY A 357 -15.09 17.25 -20.84
N PHE A 358 -14.26 16.90 -19.85
CA PHE A 358 -14.71 16.48 -18.53
C PHE A 358 -14.58 17.63 -17.54
N GLN A 359 -15.71 18.09 -17.02
CA GLN A 359 -15.76 19.11 -15.96
C GLN A 359 -16.08 18.41 -14.64
N PRO A 360 -15.16 18.40 -13.66
CA PRO A 360 -15.44 17.86 -12.32
C PRO A 360 -16.60 18.61 -11.67
N ASN A 361 -17.59 17.89 -11.13
CA ASN A 361 -18.75 18.50 -10.47
C ASN A 361 -18.54 18.68 -8.96
N ASN A 362 -17.53 18.01 -8.40
CA ASN A 362 -17.20 17.98 -6.99
C ASN A 362 -15.75 17.48 -6.78
N PHE A 363 -15.27 17.53 -5.54
CA PHE A 363 -13.90 17.13 -5.17
C PHE A 363 -13.58 15.64 -5.45
N ILE A 364 -14.59 14.75 -5.47
CA ILE A 364 -14.39 13.34 -5.82
C ILE A 364 -14.04 13.22 -7.30
N ASP A 365 -14.76 13.95 -8.16
CA ASP A 365 -14.50 13.98 -9.60
C ASP A 365 -13.10 14.52 -9.91
N GLU A 366 -12.58 15.44 -9.10
CA GLU A 366 -11.19 15.93 -9.21
C GLU A 366 -10.17 14.81 -8.96
N HIS A 367 -10.38 14.00 -7.92
CA HIS A 367 -9.54 12.83 -7.64
C HIS A 367 -9.64 11.77 -8.74
N VAL A 368 -10.85 11.52 -9.26
CA VAL A 368 -11.07 10.58 -10.38
C VAL A 368 -10.38 11.08 -11.65
N MET A 369 -10.50 12.38 -11.95
CA MET A 369 -9.82 13.01 -13.09
C MET A 369 -8.31 12.92 -12.96
N ALA A 370 -7.75 13.22 -11.78
CA ALA A 370 -6.31 13.08 -11.52
C ALA A 370 -5.84 11.63 -11.72
N ARG A 371 -6.66 10.66 -11.30
CA ARG A 371 -6.39 9.23 -11.50
C ARG A 371 -6.40 8.82 -12.97
N TRP A 372 -7.37 9.30 -13.76
CA TRP A 372 -7.44 9.07 -15.20
C TRP A 372 -6.24 9.65 -15.94
N LYS A 373 -5.81 10.88 -15.59
CA LYS A 373 -4.57 11.48 -16.13
C LYS A 373 -3.36 10.60 -15.82
N ARG A 374 -3.21 10.18 -14.55
CA ARG A 374 -2.07 9.35 -14.12
C ARG A 374 -2.02 7.99 -14.83
N LEU A 375 -3.18 7.36 -15.05
CA LEU A 375 -3.26 6.05 -15.73
C LEU A 375 -3.36 6.15 -17.26
N GLY A 376 -3.48 7.34 -17.85
CA GLY A 376 -3.70 7.50 -19.28
C GLY A 376 -5.04 6.90 -19.76
N THR A 377 -6.07 6.91 -18.91
CA THR A 377 -7.41 6.38 -19.21
C THR A 377 -8.41 7.50 -19.42
N ARG A 378 -9.40 7.28 -20.30
CA ARG A 378 -10.48 8.25 -20.53
C ARG A 378 -11.73 7.85 -19.73
N PRO A 379 -12.58 8.81 -19.32
CA PRO A 379 -13.90 8.50 -18.82
C PRO A 379 -14.69 7.68 -19.85
N SER A 380 -15.54 6.79 -19.35
CA SER A 380 -16.57 6.17 -20.18
C SER A 380 -17.53 7.23 -20.70
N THR A 381 -18.06 7.04 -21.91
CA THR A 381 -19.12 7.92 -22.42
C THR A 381 -20.34 7.87 -21.51
N PRO A 382 -21.08 8.99 -21.35
CA PRO A 382 -22.37 8.98 -20.69
C PRO A 382 -23.29 7.92 -21.30
N CYS A 383 -24.03 7.21 -20.46
CA CYS A 383 -25.05 6.28 -20.93
C CYS A 383 -26.23 7.03 -21.57
N THR A 384 -27.02 6.30 -22.36
CA THR A 384 -28.28 6.82 -22.92
C THR A 384 -29.30 7.11 -21.82
N ASP A 385 -30.31 7.94 -22.10
CA ASP A 385 -31.36 8.25 -21.12
C ASP A 385 -32.17 7.02 -20.70
N ALA A 386 -32.40 6.08 -21.62
CA ALA A 386 -33.10 4.82 -21.34
C ALA A 386 -32.29 3.94 -20.37
N GLU A 387 -30.98 3.85 -20.56
CA GLU A 387 -30.08 3.15 -19.63
C GLU A 387 -30.00 3.88 -18.29
N PHE A 388 -29.93 5.21 -18.31
CA PHE A 388 -29.83 6.03 -17.11
C PHE A 388 -31.04 5.84 -16.21
N ILE A 389 -32.28 6.02 -16.71
CA ILE A 389 -33.48 5.89 -15.87
C ILE A 389 -33.60 4.48 -15.27
N ARG A 390 -33.29 3.43 -16.04
CA ARG A 390 -33.30 2.07 -15.54
C ARG A 390 -32.28 1.88 -14.40
N ARG A 391 -31.03 2.33 -14.58
CA ARG A 391 -29.98 2.21 -13.56
C ARG A 391 -30.30 3.07 -12.33
N ALA A 392 -30.76 4.30 -12.51
CA ALA A 392 -31.13 5.19 -11.42
C ALA A 392 -32.20 4.57 -10.50
N TYR A 393 -33.24 3.95 -11.06
CA TYR A 393 -34.28 3.26 -10.28
C TYR A 393 -33.75 2.02 -9.57
N LEU A 394 -32.99 1.16 -10.27
CA LEU A 394 -32.45 -0.07 -9.69
C LEU A 394 -31.43 0.21 -8.58
N ASP A 395 -30.50 1.13 -8.82
CA ASP A 395 -29.43 1.48 -7.89
C ASP A 395 -29.99 2.25 -6.68
N SER A 396 -30.99 3.10 -6.90
CA SER A 396 -31.54 3.92 -5.82
C SER A 396 -32.55 3.18 -4.97
N ILE A 397 -33.57 2.58 -5.58
CA ILE A 397 -34.73 2.05 -4.85
C ILE A 397 -34.98 0.57 -5.09
N GLY A 398 -34.13 -0.10 -5.87
CA GLY A 398 -34.19 -1.56 -6.08
C GLY A 398 -35.36 -2.04 -6.95
N THR A 399 -36.05 -1.13 -7.64
CA THR A 399 -37.21 -1.46 -8.49
C THR A 399 -37.03 -0.93 -9.90
N LEU A 400 -37.98 -1.24 -10.80
CA LEU A 400 -38.01 -0.70 -12.16
C LEU A 400 -38.94 0.53 -12.24
N PRO A 401 -38.66 1.50 -13.13
CA PRO A 401 -39.59 2.58 -13.42
C PRO A 401 -40.87 2.05 -14.08
N THR A 402 -41.99 2.74 -13.89
CA THR A 402 -43.22 2.46 -14.65
C THR A 402 -43.05 2.89 -16.11
N THR A 403 -43.82 2.29 -17.02
CA THR A 403 -43.81 2.64 -18.45
C THR A 403 -44.06 4.13 -18.67
N GLY A 404 -45.10 4.68 -18.03
CA GLY A 404 -45.41 6.12 -18.12
C GLY A 404 -44.27 7.03 -17.63
N LYS A 405 -43.54 6.63 -16.58
CA LYS A 405 -42.38 7.40 -16.11
C LYS A 405 -41.23 7.36 -17.11
N VAL A 406 -40.96 6.20 -17.72
CA VAL A 406 -39.95 6.06 -18.77
C VAL A 406 -40.31 6.95 -19.96
N GLU A 407 -41.53 6.88 -20.45
CA GLU A 407 -41.99 7.71 -21.57
C GLU A 407 -41.86 9.20 -21.27
N ALA A 408 -42.29 9.65 -20.09
CA ALA A 408 -42.18 11.04 -19.69
C ALA A 408 -40.72 11.52 -19.60
N PHE A 409 -39.84 10.69 -19.04
CA PHE A 409 -38.42 11.01 -18.93
C PHE A 409 -37.69 11.07 -20.28
N LEU A 410 -38.03 10.14 -21.19
CA LEU A 410 -37.46 10.11 -22.54
C LEU A 410 -37.97 11.27 -23.41
N LYS A 411 -39.24 11.67 -23.25
CA LYS A 411 -39.83 12.84 -23.94
C LYS A 411 -39.32 14.18 -23.40
N SER A 412 -38.85 14.24 -22.15
CA SER A 412 -38.36 15.47 -21.54
C SER A 412 -37.07 15.98 -22.21
N THR A 413 -37.08 17.26 -22.61
CA THR A 413 -35.95 17.99 -23.20
C THR A 413 -35.21 18.86 -22.17
N ARG A 414 -35.62 18.82 -20.91
CA ARG A 414 -34.99 19.62 -19.85
C ARG A 414 -33.51 19.23 -19.68
N PRO A 415 -32.59 20.20 -19.63
CA PRO A 415 -31.16 19.92 -19.47
C PRO A 415 -30.82 19.28 -18.12
N ASP A 416 -31.64 19.52 -17.09
CA ASP A 416 -31.47 19.07 -15.71
C ASP A 416 -32.36 17.85 -15.36
N LYS A 417 -32.93 17.16 -16.36
CA LYS A 417 -33.89 16.06 -16.11
C LYS A 417 -33.30 14.89 -15.30
N ARG A 418 -32.00 14.62 -15.46
CA ARG A 418 -31.30 13.56 -14.73
C ARG A 418 -31.18 13.90 -13.25
N ASP A 419 -30.78 15.14 -12.94
CA ASP A 419 -30.64 15.61 -11.56
C ASP A 419 -31.98 15.61 -10.83
N GLN A 420 -33.05 16.08 -11.48
CA GLN A 420 -34.39 16.02 -10.92
C GLN A 420 -34.89 14.61 -10.67
N LEU A 421 -34.60 13.67 -11.58
CA LEU A 421 -34.98 12.27 -11.36
C LEU A 421 -34.24 11.72 -10.14
N VAL A 422 -32.96 12.06 -9.97
CA VAL A 422 -32.20 11.67 -8.78
C VAL A 422 -32.81 12.32 -7.53
N ASP A 423 -33.12 13.61 -7.54
CA ASP A 423 -33.78 14.28 -6.41
C ASP A 423 -35.10 13.60 -6.04
N GLU A 424 -35.94 13.27 -7.03
CA GLU A 424 -37.21 12.59 -6.83
C GLU A 424 -37.05 11.19 -6.22
N LEU A 425 -36.09 10.41 -6.72
CA LEU A 425 -35.79 9.07 -6.22
C LEU A 425 -35.25 9.08 -4.80
N LEU A 426 -34.44 10.08 -4.46
CA LEU A 426 -33.81 10.22 -3.15
C LEU A 426 -34.70 10.95 -2.13
N GLY A 427 -35.78 11.60 -2.57
CA GLY A 427 -36.63 12.41 -1.71
C GLY A 427 -36.01 13.76 -1.31
N LEU A 428 -35.30 14.39 -2.25
CA LEU A 428 -34.52 15.61 -2.04
C LEU A 428 -35.04 16.78 -2.88
N THR A 429 -36.27 16.71 -3.38
CA THR A 429 -36.85 17.80 -4.19
C THR A 429 -37.33 18.97 -3.34
N GLY A 430 -37.60 18.74 -2.03
CA GLY A 430 -38.20 19.73 -1.14
C GLY A 430 -39.72 19.87 -1.30
N ASP A 431 -40.33 19.07 -2.20
CA ASP A 431 -41.76 19.01 -2.42
C ASP A 431 -42.28 17.60 -2.09
N PRO A 432 -43.07 17.42 -1.01
CA PRO A 432 -43.63 16.12 -0.64
C PRO A 432 -44.44 15.43 -1.74
N LYS A 433 -45.00 16.18 -2.70
CA LYS A 433 -45.74 15.61 -3.84
C LYS A 433 -44.82 14.94 -4.86
N ARG A 434 -43.53 15.32 -4.87
CA ARG A 434 -42.50 14.77 -5.75
C ARG A 434 -41.62 13.76 -5.03
N ASP A 435 -41.44 13.87 -3.73
CA ASP A 435 -40.62 12.96 -2.92
C ASP A 435 -41.28 11.60 -2.61
N LEU A 436 -42.04 11.06 -3.58
CA LEU A 436 -42.83 9.83 -3.44
C LEU A 436 -41.97 8.59 -3.18
N HIS A 437 -40.71 8.62 -3.59
CA HIS A 437 -39.80 7.47 -3.52
C HIS A 437 -38.97 7.41 -2.23
N VAL A 438 -39.00 8.44 -1.37
CA VAL A 438 -38.19 8.49 -0.14
C VAL A 438 -38.46 7.29 0.78
N GLY A 439 -39.70 6.80 0.80
CA GLY A 439 -40.11 5.62 1.55
C GLY A 439 -39.45 4.33 1.06
N SER A 440 -39.32 4.19 -0.26
CA SER A 440 -38.67 3.05 -0.93
C SER A 440 -37.15 3.15 -0.87
N TRP A 441 -36.59 4.34 -1.12
CA TRP A 441 -35.16 4.64 -0.95
C TRP A 441 -34.67 4.27 0.45
N SER A 442 -35.32 4.83 1.48
CA SER A 442 -34.95 4.56 2.87
C SER A 442 -35.10 3.09 3.25
N ALA A 443 -36.12 2.39 2.74
CA ALA A 443 -36.30 0.96 3.00
C ALA A 443 -35.22 0.10 2.32
N TYR A 444 -34.92 0.37 1.05
CA TYR A 444 -33.93 -0.36 0.27
C TYR A 444 -32.53 -0.25 0.89
N TRP A 445 -32.11 0.98 1.23
CA TRP A 445 -30.81 1.20 1.86
C TRP A 445 -30.76 0.79 3.33
N ALA A 446 -31.89 0.80 4.05
CA ALA A 446 -31.94 0.25 5.41
C ALA A 446 -31.67 -1.26 5.42
N LEU A 447 -32.05 -2.01 4.38
CA LEU A 447 -31.67 -3.41 4.23
C LEU A 447 -30.16 -3.57 4.05
N LYS A 448 -29.55 -2.80 3.15
CA LYS A 448 -28.10 -2.83 2.91
C LYS A 448 -27.30 -2.51 4.17
N TRP A 449 -27.70 -1.47 4.90
CA TRP A 449 -27.09 -1.11 6.18
C TRP A 449 -27.41 -2.12 7.28
N GLY A 450 -28.61 -2.71 7.27
CA GLY A 450 -28.97 -3.80 8.16
C GLY A 450 -28.03 -4.99 8.03
N ASP A 451 -27.65 -5.37 6.80
CA ASP A 451 -26.68 -6.43 6.55
C ASP A 451 -25.29 -6.06 7.06
N LEU A 452 -24.80 -4.86 6.74
CA LEU A 452 -23.48 -4.38 7.18
C LEU A 452 -23.37 -4.29 8.71
N LEU A 453 -24.41 -3.79 9.37
CA LEU A 453 -24.51 -3.67 10.83
C LEU A 453 -24.96 -4.98 11.50
N ARG A 454 -25.16 -6.04 10.71
CA ARG A 454 -25.56 -7.39 11.17
C ARG A 454 -26.83 -7.37 12.03
N ASN A 455 -27.83 -6.56 11.65
CA ASN A 455 -29.09 -6.46 12.37
C ASN A 455 -29.76 -7.84 12.47
N ASN A 456 -29.85 -8.39 13.68
CA ASN A 456 -30.14 -9.80 13.87
C ASN A 456 -31.16 -10.07 14.98
N ARG A 457 -32.35 -10.52 14.58
CA ARG A 457 -33.45 -10.90 15.49
C ARG A 457 -33.04 -11.94 16.55
N LYS A 458 -32.17 -12.90 16.24
CA LYS A 458 -31.74 -13.92 17.21
C LYS A 458 -30.90 -13.33 18.34
N GLN A 459 -30.13 -12.27 18.07
CA GLN A 459 -29.23 -11.66 19.04
C GLN A 459 -29.88 -10.53 19.84
N THR A 460 -30.81 -9.79 19.23
CA THR A 460 -31.43 -8.58 19.79
C THR A 460 -32.93 -8.73 20.10
N GLY A 461 -33.55 -9.85 19.72
CA GLY A 461 -34.99 -10.04 19.78
C GLY A 461 -35.74 -9.26 18.69
N VAL A 462 -37.06 -9.45 18.61
CA VAL A 462 -37.91 -8.75 17.63
C VAL A 462 -37.88 -7.23 17.85
N GLY A 463 -38.00 -6.80 19.11
CA GLY A 463 -38.02 -5.39 19.47
C GLY A 463 -36.71 -4.67 19.16
N GLY A 464 -35.56 -5.26 19.51
CA GLY A 464 -34.25 -4.67 19.23
C GLY A 464 -33.95 -4.60 17.74
N MET A 465 -34.29 -5.67 16.99
CA MET A 465 -34.17 -5.68 15.53
C MET A 465 -34.99 -4.57 14.87
N TRP A 466 -36.24 -4.38 15.29
CA TRP A 466 -37.09 -3.30 14.76
C TRP A 466 -36.60 -1.92 15.20
N SER A 467 -36.14 -1.77 16.43
CA SER A 467 -35.58 -0.51 16.94
C SER A 467 -34.41 -0.03 16.08
N LEU A 468 -33.44 -0.92 15.78
CA LEU A 468 -32.32 -0.60 14.90
C LEU A 468 -32.78 -0.36 13.45
N SER A 469 -33.61 -1.25 12.89
CA SER A 469 -34.11 -1.13 11.51
C SER A 469 -34.85 0.20 11.27
N ASN A 470 -35.72 0.58 12.21
CA ASN A 470 -36.49 1.81 12.13
C ASN A 470 -35.60 3.05 12.28
N TRP A 471 -34.59 3.00 13.17
CA TRP A 471 -33.62 4.08 13.28
C TRP A 471 -32.80 4.25 11.99
N ILE A 472 -32.31 3.16 11.37
CA ILE A 472 -31.56 3.23 10.10
C ILE A 472 -32.46 3.84 9.01
N ARG A 473 -33.69 3.33 8.86
CA ARG A 473 -34.63 3.80 7.85
C ARG A 473 -34.96 5.28 8.03
N ARG A 474 -35.18 5.72 9.27
CA ARG A 474 -35.42 7.13 9.58
C ARG A 474 -34.20 7.99 9.23
N SER A 475 -33.01 7.57 9.63
CA SER A 475 -31.77 8.31 9.38
C SER A 475 -31.52 8.54 7.90
N LEU A 476 -31.80 7.53 7.06
CA LEU A 476 -31.72 7.64 5.61
C LEU A 476 -32.81 8.55 5.02
N ARG A 477 -34.04 8.45 5.54
CA ARG A 477 -35.17 9.28 5.10
C ARG A 477 -34.95 10.76 5.40
N GLU A 478 -34.39 11.06 6.57
CA GLU A 478 -34.10 12.43 7.04
C GLU A 478 -32.77 12.96 6.49
N ASN A 479 -32.10 12.20 5.60
CA ASN A 479 -30.82 12.56 5.00
C ASN A 479 -29.76 12.91 6.05
N MET A 480 -29.69 12.11 7.13
CA MET A 480 -28.72 12.27 8.20
C MET A 480 -27.28 12.25 7.64
N PRO A 481 -26.42 13.22 8.01
CA PRO A 481 -25.01 13.20 7.63
C PRO A 481 -24.31 11.92 8.10
N VAL A 482 -23.44 11.36 7.26
CA VAL A 482 -22.76 10.08 7.57
C VAL A 482 -21.90 10.17 8.82
N ASP A 483 -21.27 11.31 9.10
CA ASP A 483 -20.49 11.48 10.33
C ASP A 483 -21.39 11.36 11.59
N GLN A 484 -22.61 11.91 11.53
CA GLN A 484 -23.60 11.78 12.60
C GLN A 484 -24.12 10.34 12.69
N PHE A 485 -24.45 9.71 11.56
CA PHE A 485 -24.90 8.32 11.51
C PHE A 485 -23.88 7.37 12.16
N VAL A 486 -22.60 7.52 11.82
CA VAL A 486 -21.52 6.72 12.40
C VAL A 486 -21.34 7.05 13.88
N ARG A 487 -21.30 8.34 14.24
CA ARG A 487 -21.15 8.81 15.64
C ARG A 487 -22.24 8.22 16.53
N GLU A 488 -23.50 8.31 16.13
CA GLU A 488 -24.64 7.78 16.90
C GLU A 488 -24.54 6.26 17.12
N ILE A 489 -24.00 5.50 16.16
CA ILE A 489 -23.75 4.05 16.31
C ILE A 489 -22.63 3.80 17.31
N ILE A 490 -21.45 4.39 17.11
CA ILE A 490 -20.26 4.06 17.90
C ILE A 490 -20.31 4.63 19.32
N THR A 491 -21.13 5.64 19.58
CA THR A 491 -21.32 6.21 20.93
C THR A 491 -22.64 5.80 21.58
N ALA A 492 -23.40 4.87 20.99
CA ALA A 492 -24.72 4.51 21.48
C ALA A 492 -24.71 3.98 22.92
N ARG A 493 -25.71 4.39 23.72
CA ARG A 493 -25.91 3.96 25.12
C ARG A 493 -27.39 3.78 25.44
N GLY A 494 -27.70 3.02 26.49
CA GLY A 494 -29.05 2.87 27.01
C GLY A 494 -29.83 1.67 26.42
N SER A 495 -31.16 1.74 26.50
CA SER A 495 -32.04 0.61 26.15
C SER A 495 -31.99 0.27 24.66
N THR A 496 -31.80 -1.00 24.32
CA THR A 496 -31.82 -1.51 22.94
C THR A 496 -33.20 -1.49 22.29
N LEU A 497 -34.27 -1.21 23.05
CA LEU A 497 -35.62 -1.09 22.52
C LEU A 497 -35.95 0.37 22.16
N LYS A 498 -35.37 1.32 22.90
CA LYS A 498 -35.60 2.77 22.71
C LYS A 498 -34.52 3.44 21.86
N ASN A 499 -33.27 2.98 21.99
CA ASN A 499 -32.12 3.46 21.23
C ASN A 499 -31.67 2.37 20.24
N GLY A 500 -32.13 2.46 18.98
CA GLY A 500 -31.80 1.51 17.92
C GLY A 500 -30.30 1.23 17.78
N PRO A 501 -29.45 2.26 17.64
CA PRO A 501 -27.98 2.15 17.61
C PRO A 501 -27.35 1.29 18.71
N ALA A 502 -27.93 1.25 19.92
CA ALA A 502 -27.39 0.45 21.03
C ALA A 502 -27.38 -1.06 20.71
N ASN A 503 -28.18 -1.52 19.74
CA ASN A 503 -28.16 -2.91 19.28
C ASN A 503 -26.85 -3.32 18.61
N PHE A 504 -26.06 -2.38 18.07
CA PHE A 504 -24.75 -2.66 17.49
C PHE A 504 -23.81 -3.38 18.49
N PHE A 505 -23.82 -2.93 19.74
CA PHE A 505 -23.08 -3.54 20.85
C PHE A 505 -23.69 -4.85 21.34
N ARG A 506 -25.02 -5.00 21.21
CA ARG A 506 -25.72 -6.24 21.58
C ARG A 506 -25.44 -7.39 20.61
N ILE A 507 -25.25 -7.06 19.34
CA ILE A 507 -24.86 -7.95 18.25
C ILE A 507 -23.40 -8.39 18.43
N SER A 508 -22.49 -7.44 18.64
CA SER A 508 -21.05 -7.68 18.83
C SER A 508 -20.66 -7.69 20.31
N ARG A 509 -20.99 -8.77 21.02
CA ARG A 509 -20.86 -8.85 22.50
C ARG A 509 -19.43 -8.85 23.03
N LYS A 510 -18.46 -9.32 22.24
CA LYS A 510 -17.05 -9.35 22.66
C LYS A 510 -16.34 -8.10 22.15
N PRO A 511 -15.43 -7.50 22.94
CA PRO A 511 -14.64 -6.35 22.49
C PRO A 511 -13.90 -6.60 21.15
N THR A 512 -13.43 -7.83 20.94
CA THR A 512 -12.75 -8.24 19.69
C THR A 512 -13.68 -8.25 18.48
N ASP A 513 -14.89 -8.78 18.63
CA ASP A 513 -15.89 -8.82 17.55
C ASP A 513 -16.36 -7.39 17.19
N LEU A 514 -16.47 -6.53 18.21
CA LEU A 514 -16.84 -5.13 18.04
C LEU A 514 -15.74 -4.34 17.32
N ALA A 515 -14.48 -4.48 17.75
CA ALA A 515 -13.35 -3.83 17.10
C ALA A 515 -13.24 -4.24 15.62
N GLU A 516 -13.36 -5.54 15.34
CA GLU A 516 -13.35 -6.08 13.98
C GLU A 516 -14.49 -5.51 13.13
N THR A 517 -15.72 -5.58 13.63
CA THR A 517 -16.89 -5.11 12.88
C THR A 517 -16.82 -3.61 12.63
N THR A 518 -16.37 -2.83 13.63
CA THR A 518 -16.19 -1.38 13.52
C THR A 518 -15.16 -1.03 12.45
N ALA A 519 -13.98 -1.66 12.49
CA ALA A 519 -12.93 -1.44 11.51
C ALA A 519 -13.37 -1.84 10.09
N GLN A 520 -14.06 -2.98 9.96
CA GLN A 520 -14.50 -3.46 8.65
C GLN A 520 -15.60 -2.59 8.06
N VAL A 521 -16.61 -2.19 8.84
CA VAL A 521 -17.77 -1.45 8.36
C VAL A 521 -17.43 0.01 8.10
N PHE A 522 -16.70 0.67 9.00
CA PHE A 522 -16.50 2.12 8.94
C PHE A 522 -15.14 2.55 8.40
N LEU A 523 -14.11 1.70 8.50
CA LEU A 523 -12.77 1.99 7.97
C LEU A 523 -12.46 1.21 6.69
N GLY A 524 -13.28 0.20 6.34
CA GLY A 524 -13.01 -0.70 5.22
C GLY A 524 -11.80 -1.62 5.45
N VAL A 525 -11.34 -1.77 6.70
CA VAL A 525 -10.15 -2.52 7.07
C VAL A 525 -10.52 -3.81 7.79
N ARG A 526 -9.97 -4.94 7.33
CA ARG A 526 -10.14 -6.24 7.96
C ARG A 526 -9.02 -6.48 8.98
N ILE A 527 -9.29 -6.32 10.27
CA ILE A 527 -8.28 -6.47 11.34
C ILE A 527 -8.37 -7.80 12.09
N GLN A 528 -9.04 -8.83 11.55
CA GLN A 528 -9.22 -10.13 12.23
C GLN A 528 -7.90 -10.77 12.65
N CYS A 529 -6.86 -10.60 11.85
CA CYS A 529 -5.53 -11.13 12.12
C CYS A 529 -4.92 -10.52 13.40
N ALA A 530 -5.33 -9.29 13.76
CA ALA A 530 -4.94 -8.59 14.99
C ALA A 530 -5.30 -9.34 16.28
N ARG A 531 -6.21 -10.33 16.21
CA ARG A 531 -6.58 -11.18 17.35
C ARG A 531 -5.41 -11.99 17.90
N CYS A 532 -4.43 -12.30 17.06
CA CYS A 532 -3.33 -13.20 17.42
C CYS A 532 -1.94 -12.59 17.22
N HIS A 533 -1.80 -11.60 16.36
CA HIS A 533 -0.53 -10.92 16.06
C HIS A 533 -0.80 -9.53 15.50
N HIS A 534 0.17 -8.61 15.51
CA HIS A 534 0.03 -7.29 14.89
C HIS A 534 -0.47 -7.39 13.43
N HIS A 535 -1.40 -6.53 13.06
CA HIS A 535 -2.01 -6.63 11.74
C HIS A 535 -0.97 -6.30 10.64
N PRO A 536 -0.83 -7.11 9.57
CA PRO A 536 0.29 -6.98 8.61
C PRO A 536 0.33 -5.67 7.80
N TYR A 537 -0.73 -4.86 7.86
CA TYR A 537 -0.88 -3.60 7.12
C TYR A 537 -0.99 -2.37 8.03
N GLU A 538 -0.73 -2.50 9.34
CA GLU A 538 -0.52 -1.32 10.19
C GLU A 538 0.78 -0.63 9.78
N VAL A 539 0.69 0.67 9.47
CA VAL A 539 1.75 1.53 8.92
C VAL A 539 2.32 2.41 10.01
#